data_AF-A0A419I1V8-F1
#
_entry.id   AF-A0A419I1V8-F1
#
_cell.length_a   1.000
_cell.length_b   1.000
_cell.length_c   1.000
_cell.angle_alpha   90.00
_cell.angle_beta   90.00
_cell.angle_gamma   90.00
#
_symmetry.space_group_name_H-M   'P 1'
#
loop_
_entity.id
_entity.type
_entity.pdbx_description
1 polymer ?
#
loop_
_entity_poly.entity_id
_entity_poly.type
_entity_poly.pdbx_seq_one_letter_code
_entity_poly.pdbx_strand_id
1 'polypeptide(L)'
;MSRDDALSMLKLAKNVRDYFSGMRQRAHDLTQLTSPADEPGSNGYNKLLVNRGEPKGTFVLGEEQVNQEYTYAKELVHRLEEALGITEASDEQATTDVTNAGEQGGGFAG
;
A
#
# COMPACT_ATOMS: atom_id res chain seq x y z
N MET A 1 -24.04 -7.40 -12.23
CA MET A 1 -22.75 -6.70 -12.44
C MET A 1 -22.21 -7.16 -13.78
N SER A 2 -21.81 -6.25 -14.67
CA SER A 2 -21.17 -6.64 -15.94
C SER A 2 -19.70 -7.00 -15.72
N ARG A 3 -19.08 -7.69 -16.69
CA ARG A 3 -17.64 -7.98 -16.65
C ARG A 3 -16.80 -6.70 -16.65
N ASP A 4 -17.25 -5.66 -17.35
CA ASP A 4 -16.56 -4.37 -17.43
C ASP A 4 -16.63 -3.61 -16.10
N ASP A 5 -17.76 -3.71 -15.39
CA ASP A 5 -17.87 -3.18 -14.02
C ASP A 5 -16.90 -3.90 -13.07
N ALA A 6 -16.78 -5.22 -13.19
CA ALA A 6 -15.87 -6.03 -12.38
C ALA A 6 -14.40 -5.66 -12.60
N LEU A 7 -14.00 -5.48 -13.87
CA LEU A 7 -12.65 -5.04 -14.23
C LEU A 7 -12.35 -3.63 -13.72
N SER A 8 -13.34 -2.74 -13.77
CA SER A 8 -13.23 -1.38 -13.24
C SER A 8 -13.06 -1.38 -11.72
N MET A 9 -13.82 -2.23 -11.01
CA MET A 9 -13.67 -2.43 -9.57
C MET A 9 -12.31 -3.04 -9.20
N LEU A 10 -11.82 -4.01 -9.98
CA LEU A 10 -10.50 -4.59 -9.79
C LEU A 10 -9.39 -3.54 -9.93
N LYS A 11 -9.47 -2.71 -10.97
CA LYS A 11 -8.51 -1.61 -11.17
C LYS A 11 -8.51 -0.63 -9.99
N LEU A 12 -9.70 -0.28 -9.49
CA LEU A 12 -9.82 0.59 -8.32
C LEU A 12 -9.20 -0.08 -7.07
N ALA A 13 -9.49 -1.36 -6.83
CA ALA A 13 -8.94 -2.10 -5.70
C ALA A 13 -7.40 -2.18 -5.76
N LYS A 14 -6.82 -2.43 -6.94
CA LYS A 14 -5.36 -2.41 -7.15
C LYS A 14 -4.76 -1.04 -6.82
N ASN A 15 -5.36 0.05 -7.31
CA ASN A 15 -4.91 1.41 -6.99
C ASN A 15 -4.94 1.70 -5.47
N VAL A 16 -6.00 1.27 -4.78
CA VAL A 16 -6.14 1.45 -3.32
C VAL A 16 -5.09 0.63 -2.57
N ARG A 17 -4.88 -0.63 -2.96
CA ARG A 17 -3.82 -1.49 -2.40
C ARG A 17 -2.45 -0.84 -2.55
N ASP A 18 -2.13 -0.34 -3.74
CA ASP A 18 -0.82 0.25 -4.03
C ASP A 18 -0.63 1.58 -3.27
N TYR A 19 -1.68 2.38 -3.14
CA TYR A 19 -1.68 3.58 -2.30
C TYR A 19 -1.34 3.25 -0.84
N PHE A 20 -2.04 2.29 -0.23
CA PHE A 20 -1.75 1.89 1.15
C PHE A 20 -0.38 1.23 1.28
N SER A 21 0.05 0.44 0.29
CA SER A 21 1.40 -0.13 0.25
C SER A 21 2.47 0.97 0.35
N GLY A 22 2.31 2.07 -0.40
CA GLY A 22 3.21 3.22 -0.34
C GLY A 22 3.14 3.98 1.00
N MET A 23 1.99 3.97 1.68
CA MET A 23 1.84 4.60 2.99
C MET A 23 2.47 3.80 4.14
N ARG A 24 2.54 2.47 4.04
CA ARG A 24 3.01 1.60 5.13
C ARG A 24 4.38 2.00 5.66
N GLN A 25 5.35 2.28 4.78
CA GLN A 25 6.68 2.70 5.21
C GLN A 25 6.65 4.03 5.96
N ARG A 26 5.91 5.03 5.44
CA ARG A 26 5.80 6.35 6.10
C ARG A 26 5.12 6.25 7.47
N ALA A 27 4.08 5.43 7.57
CA ALA A 27 3.39 5.20 8.83
C ALA A 27 4.31 4.51 9.84
N HIS A 28 5.09 3.52 9.40
CA HIS A 28 6.11 2.87 10.21
C HIS A 28 7.15 3.86 10.72
N ASP A 29 7.71 4.70 9.85
CA ASP A 29 8.75 5.67 10.20
C ASP A 29 8.26 6.68 11.25
N LEU A 30 6.99 7.10 11.19
CA LEU A 30 6.38 7.97 12.21
C LEU A 30 6.32 7.33 13.60
N THR A 31 6.26 6.00 13.69
CA THR A 31 6.32 5.28 14.97
C THR A 31 7.73 5.23 15.57
N GLN A 32 8.75 5.62 14.81
CA GLN A 32 10.15 5.62 15.22
C GLN A 32 10.62 7.01 15.69
N LEU A 33 9.71 7.98 15.84
CA LEU A 33 10.06 9.29 16.36
C LEU A 33 10.61 9.20 17.79
N THR A 34 11.65 10.01 18.03
CA THR A 34 12.30 10.15 19.33
C THR A 34 12.03 11.54 19.89
N SER A 35 12.06 11.65 21.21
CA SER A 35 11.92 12.94 21.88
C SER A 35 12.99 13.93 21.40
N PRO A 36 12.64 15.20 21.10
CA PRO A 36 13.61 16.22 20.69
C PRO A 36 14.56 16.65 21.83
N ALA A 37 14.19 16.38 23.08
CA ALA A 37 15.00 16.64 24.27
C ALA A 37 14.71 15.64 25.38
N ASP A 38 15.72 15.35 26.21
CA ASP A 38 15.53 14.51 27.39
C ASP A 38 15.00 15.32 28.58
N GLU A 39 13.73 15.70 28.48
CA GLU A 39 13.01 16.41 29.53
C GLU A 39 11.54 15.95 29.58
N PRO A 40 10.86 16.09 30.73
CA PRO A 40 9.56 15.48 30.96
C PRO A 40 8.47 15.83 29.92
N GLY A 41 8.43 17.07 29.43
CA GLY A 41 7.45 17.54 28.44
C GLY A 41 7.63 16.86 27.08
N SER A 42 8.84 16.89 26.55
CA SER A 42 9.22 16.30 25.25
C SER A 42 9.06 14.78 25.29
N ASN A 43 9.51 14.13 26.37
CA ASN A 43 9.32 12.69 26.57
C ASN A 43 7.83 12.32 26.69
N GLY A 44 7.06 13.12 27.42
CA GLY A 44 5.61 12.94 27.59
C GLY A 44 4.86 13.09 26.27
N TYR A 45 5.14 14.13 25.50
CA TYR A 45 4.53 14.34 24.19
C TYR A 45 4.91 13.24 23.19
N ASN A 46 6.19 12.85 23.13
CA ASN A 46 6.64 11.74 22.29
C ASN A 46 5.90 10.44 22.63
N LYS A 47 5.69 10.15 23.92
CA LYS A 47 4.92 8.97 24.36
C LYS A 47 3.50 8.97 23.80
N LEU A 48 2.80 10.11 23.75
CA LEU A 48 1.46 10.20 23.14
C LEU A 48 1.45 9.84 21.64
N LEU A 49 2.59 9.98 20.97
CA LEU A 49 2.72 9.71 19.54
C LEU A 49 3.10 8.26 19.25
N VAL A 50 4.10 7.72 19.96
CA VAL A 50 4.76 6.44 19.58
C VAL A 50 4.60 5.30 20.58
N ASN A 51 3.85 5.48 21.68
CA ASN A 51 3.64 4.41 22.66
C ASN A 51 3.02 3.16 22.02
N ARG A 52 3.69 2.00 22.14
CA ARG A 52 3.16 0.71 21.67
C ARG A 52 2.31 -0.03 22.72
N GLY A 53 2.33 0.42 23.98
CA GLY A 53 1.44 -0.09 25.04
C GLY A 53 0.09 0.64 25.07
N GLU A 54 -0.74 0.36 26.07
CA GLU A 54 -2.05 1.01 26.21
C GLU A 54 -2.00 2.27 27.10
N PRO A 55 -2.65 3.38 26.71
CA PRO A 55 -3.26 3.60 25.40
C PRO A 55 -2.20 3.75 24.31
N LYS A 56 -2.46 3.17 23.13
CA LYS A 56 -1.54 3.30 21.98
C LYS A 56 -1.35 4.76 21.57
N GLY A 57 -0.14 5.06 21.14
CA GLY A 57 0.20 6.36 20.58
C GLY A 57 -0.48 6.58 19.23
N THR A 58 -0.75 7.85 18.89
CA THR A 58 -1.49 8.21 17.67
C THR A 58 -0.86 7.67 16.39
N PHE A 59 0.47 7.68 16.27
CA PHE A 59 1.14 7.16 15.07
C PHE A 59 1.16 5.63 15.03
N VAL A 60 1.17 4.96 16.18
CA VAL A 60 1.03 3.50 16.25
C VAL A 60 -0.38 3.08 15.79
N LEU A 61 -1.42 3.77 16.26
CA LEU A 61 -2.79 3.55 15.78
C LEU A 61 -2.91 3.80 14.26
N GLY A 62 -2.26 4.85 13.76
CA GLY A 62 -2.20 5.15 12.33
C GLY A 62 -1.50 4.05 11.51
N GLU A 63 -0.36 3.53 12.00
CA GLU A 63 0.35 2.39 11.40
C GLU A 63 -0.54 1.15 11.31
N GLU A 64 -1.25 0.83 12.40
CA GLU A 64 -2.18 -0.31 12.44
C GLU A 64 -3.33 -0.16 11.44
N GLN A 65 -3.95 1.03 11.37
CA GLN A 65 -5.00 1.30 10.38
C GLN A 65 -4.49 1.12 8.95
N VAL A 66 -3.34 1.71 8.61
CA VAL A 66 -2.78 1.60 7.25
C VAL A 66 -2.48 0.13 6.89
N ASN A 67 -1.96 -0.65 7.83
CA ASN A 67 -1.72 -2.08 7.62
C ASN A 67 -3.02 -2.88 7.43
N GLN A 68 -4.08 -2.54 8.18
CA GLN A 68 -5.38 -3.15 8.05
C GLN A 68 -6.03 -2.84 6.69
N GLU A 69 -6.01 -1.58 6.27
CA GLU A 69 -6.55 -1.14 4.98
C GLU A 69 -5.79 -1.78 3.80
N TYR A 70 -4.45 -1.87 3.89
CA TYR A 70 -3.65 -2.59 2.90
C TYR A 70 -4.06 -4.07 2.81
N THR A 71 -4.22 -4.74 3.95
CA THR A 71 -4.59 -6.15 4.00
C THR A 71 -5.98 -6.37 3.40
N TYR A 72 -6.93 -5.50 3.74
CA TYR A 72 -8.27 -5.53 3.18
C TYR A 72 -8.27 -5.30 1.66
N ALA A 73 -7.55 -4.28 1.17
CA ALA A 73 -7.46 -4.01 -0.26
C ALA A 73 -6.78 -5.16 -1.03
N LYS A 74 -5.75 -5.78 -0.44
CA LYS A 74 -5.09 -6.97 -1.01
C LYS A 74 -6.07 -8.14 -1.14
N GLU A 75 -6.85 -8.42 -0.10
CA GLU A 75 -7.87 -9.47 -0.12
C GLU A 75 -8.98 -9.19 -1.14
N LEU A 76 -9.41 -7.92 -1.25
CA LEU A 76 -10.40 -7.51 -2.25
C LEU A 76 -9.90 -7.72 -3.68
N VAL A 77 -8.64 -7.35 -3.97
CA VAL A 77 -7.99 -7.61 -5.26
C VAL A 77 -8.02 -9.11 -5.56
N HIS A 78 -7.57 -9.93 -4.62
CA HIS A 78 -7.50 -11.37 -4.79
C HIS A 78 -8.86 -11.98 -5.14
N ARG A 79 -9.92 -11.64 -4.38
CA ARG A 79 -11.28 -12.14 -4.64
C ARG A 79 -11.84 -11.69 -5.98
N LEU A 80 -11.54 -10.47 -6.41
CA LEU A 80 -11.98 -9.95 -7.71
C LEU A 80 -11.26 -10.66 -8.85
N GLU A 81 -9.97 -10.95 -8.70
CA GLU A 81 -9.20 -11.74 -9.68
C GLU A 81 -9.76 -13.16 -9.80
N GLU A 82 -9.98 -13.85 -8.67
CA GLU A 82 -10.60 -15.18 -8.65
C GLU A 82 -11.98 -15.18 -9.34
N ALA A 83 -12.85 -14.22 -9.00
CA ALA A 83 -14.19 -14.11 -9.59
C ALA A 83 -14.17 -13.81 -11.10
N LEU A 84 -13.12 -13.14 -11.59
CA LEU A 84 -12.92 -12.84 -13.01
C LEU A 84 -12.19 -13.97 -13.76
N GLY A 85 -11.77 -15.03 -13.05
CA GLY A 85 -10.94 -16.09 -13.62
C GLY A 85 -9.53 -15.63 -14.00
N ILE A 86 -9.06 -14.52 -13.43
CA ILE A 86 -7.70 -14.02 -13.60
C ILE A 86 -6.83 -14.76 -12.59
N THR A 87 -5.92 -15.59 -13.07
CA THR A 87 -4.91 -16.27 -12.25
C THR A 87 -3.58 -15.56 -12.40
N GLU A 88 -2.72 -15.63 -11.38
CA GLU A 88 -1.45 -14.87 -11.23
C GLU A 88 -0.54 -14.92 -12.48
N ALA A 89 -0.68 -15.93 -13.34
CA ALA A 89 0.04 -16.06 -14.61
C ALA A 89 -0.17 -14.86 -15.57
N SER A 90 -1.23 -14.06 -15.44
CA SER A 90 -1.53 -13.00 -16.40
C SER A 90 -0.86 -11.64 -16.11
N ASP A 91 -0.48 -11.35 -14.86
CA ASP A 91 0.12 -10.06 -14.47
C ASP A 91 1.66 -10.05 -14.62
N GLU A 92 2.34 -11.19 -14.42
CA GLU A 92 3.78 -11.35 -14.75
C GLU A 92 4.02 -11.20 -16.26
N GLN A 93 3.13 -11.75 -17.09
CA GLN A 93 3.18 -11.57 -18.55
C GLN A 93 3.01 -10.09 -18.94
N ALA A 94 2.04 -9.38 -18.35
CA ALA A 94 1.77 -7.98 -18.70
C ALA A 94 2.90 -7.02 -18.27
N THR A 95 3.53 -7.26 -17.12
CA THR A 95 4.70 -6.47 -16.67
C THR A 95 5.90 -6.73 -17.57
N THR A 96 6.10 -7.99 -17.97
CA THR A 96 7.18 -8.39 -18.90
C THR A 96 6.94 -7.82 -20.30
N ASP A 97 5.69 -7.81 -20.78
CA ASP A 97 5.32 -7.26 -22.10
C ASP A 97 5.45 -5.74 -22.16
N VAL A 98 5.11 -5.00 -21.09
CA VAL A 98 5.32 -3.54 -21.02
C VAL A 98 6.82 -3.21 -20.96
N THR A 99 7.61 -4.00 -20.25
CA THR A 99 9.07 -3.80 -20.17
C THR A 99 9.73 -4.11 -21.52
N ASN A 100 9.32 -5.18 -22.20
CA ASN A 100 9.81 -5.55 -23.53
C ASN A 100 9.36 -4.58 -24.65
N ALA A 101 8.14 -4.03 -24.56
CA ALA A 101 7.66 -3.02 -25.51
C ALA A 101 8.41 -1.68 -25.36
N GLY A 102 8.90 -1.36 -24.16
CA GLY A 102 9.79 -0.22 -23.92
C GLY A 102 11.19 -0.39 -24.54
N GLU A 103 11.69 -1.63 -24.63
CA GLU A 103 13.01 -1.92 -25.19
C GLU A 103 13.03 -2.06 -26.72
N GLN A 104 11.88 -2.35 -27.37
CA GLN A 104 11.78 -2.47 -28.83
C GLN A 104 11.43 -1.17 -29.57
N GLY A 105 11.12 -0.08 -28.86
CA GLY A 105 10.76 1.22 -29.46
C GLY A 105 11.94 2.10 -29.91
N GLY A 106 13.18 1.60 -29.82
CA GLY A 106 14.41 2.33 -30.16
C GLY A 106 14.90 2.12 -31.59
N GLY A 107 14.11 2.51 -32.60
CA GLY A 107 14.52 2.62 -34.01
C GLY A 107 13.30 2.94 -34.87
N PHE A 108 13.24 3.97 -35.73
CA PHE A 108 14.26 4.62 -36.56
C PHE A 108 13.75 6.02 -36.99
N ALA A 109 14.67 6.96 -37.30
CA ALA A 109 14.73 7.72 -38.57
C ALA A 109 15.59 9.00 -38.43
N GLY A 110 16.59 9.17 -39.31
CA GLY A 110 17.32 10.42 -39.55
C GLY A 110 18.82 10.26 -39.68
#